data_AF-A0A4R0JQW1-F1
#
_entry.id   AF-A0A4R0JQW1-F1
#
_cell.length_a   1.000
_cell.length_b   1.000
_cell.length_c   1.000
_cell.angle_alpha   90.00
_cell.angle_beta   90.00
_cell.angle_gamma   90.00
#
_symmetry.space_group_name_H-M   'P 1'
#
loop_
_entity.id
_entity.type
_entity.pdbx_description
1 polymer ?
#
loop_
_entity_poly.entity_id
_entity_poly.type
_entity_poly.pdbx_seq_one_letter_code
_entity_poly.pdbx_strand_id
1 'polypeptide(L)' 'MSDLECREFVERVTAFLEGTLGPEAEQDFVDHLALCDGCERYLDQIRQTSQALTDLPGEALPGDARSALLNAFRSGRS' A
#
# COMPACT_ATOMS: atom_id res chain seq x y z
N MET A 1 -14.67 -8.74 -19.26
CA MET A 1 -13.69 -9.79 -18.94
C MET A 1 -12.39 -9.05 -18.78
N SER A 2 -11.82 -9.01 -17.58
CA SER A 2 -10.49 -8.40 -17.40
C SER A 2 -9.48 -9.24 -18.19
N ASP A 3 -8.67 -8.58 -19.04
CA ASP A 3 -7.58 -9.23 -19.78
C ASP A 3 -6.38 -9.57 -18.87
N LEU A 4 -6.40 -9.14 -17.60
CA LEU A 4 -5.33 -9.37 -16.64
C LEU A 4 -5.30 -10.83 -16.16
N GLU A 5 -4.17 -11.50 -16.33
CA GLU A 5 -3.95 -12.85 -15.78
C GLU A 5 -3.63 -12.81 -14.28
N CYS A 6 -3.97 -13.88 -13.54
CA CYS A 6 -3.64 -13.98 -12.11
C CYS A 6 -2.14 -13.82 -11.81
N ARG A 7 -1.27 -14.28 -12.72
CA ARG A 7 0.19 -14.12 -12.58
C ARG A 7 0.61 -12.65 -12.65
N GLU A 8 0.05 -11.91 -13.60
CA GLU A 8 0.33 -10.48 -13.77
C GLU A 8 -0.29 -9.66 -12.63
N PHE A 9 -1.45 -10.05 -12.12
CA PHE A 9 -2.02 -9.49 -10.90
C PHE A 9 -1.05 -9.59 -9.72
N VAL A 10 -0.51 -10.78 -9.47
CA VAL A 10 0.43 -11.05 -8.37
C VAL A 10 1.67 -10.15 -8.47
N GLU A 11 2.18 -9.93 -9.68
CA GLU A 11 3.33 -9.05 -9.93
C GLU A 11 3.02 -7.56 -9.67
N ARG A 12 1.76 -7.13 -9.85
CA ARG A 12 1.32 -5.73 -9.70
C ARG A 12 0.81 -5.39 -8.30
N VAL A 13 0.61 -6.37 -7.42
CA VAL A 13 0.01 -6.18 -6.08
C VAL A 13 0.70 -5.10 -5.26
N THR A 14 2.04 -5.05 -5.26
CA THR A 14 2.78 -4.05 -4.49
C THR A 14 2.53 -2.65 -5.02
N ALA A 15 2.60 -2.48 -6.35
CA ALA A 15 2.35 -1.19 -6.99
C ALA A 15 0.91 -0.69 -6.73
N PHE A 16 -0.06 -1.59 -6.69
CA PHE A 16 -1.43 -1.26 -6.30
C PHE A 16 -1.51 -0.77 -4.85
N LEU A 17 -0.90 -1.49 -3.91
CA LEU A 17 -0.90 -1.12 -2.49
C LEU A 17 -0.15 0.20 -2.21
N GLU A 18 0.86 0.51 -3.01
CA GLU A 18 1.64 1.76 -2.92
C GLU A 18 1.01 2.92 -3.71
N GLY A 19 -0.08 2.67 -4.45
CA GLY A 19 -0.75 3.70 -5.27
C GLY A 19 0.11 4.20 -6.43
N THR A 20 0.98 3.35 -6.98
CA THR A 20 1.91 3.69 -8.07
C THR A 20 1.48 3.15 -9.43
N LEU A 21 0.35 2.44 -9.51
CA LEU A 21 -0.24 2.04 -10.78
C LEU A 21 -0.78 3.26 -11.54
N GLY A 22 -0.66 3.20 -12.87
CA GLY A 22 -1.39 4.11 -13.74
C GLY A 22 -2.89 3.80 -13.74
N PRO A 23 -3.75 4.75 -14.12
CA PRO A 23 -5.21 4.63 -13.98
C PRO A 23 -5.81 3.44 -14.74
N GLU A 24 -5.31 3.14 -15.94
CA GLU A 24 -5.77 1.99 -16.73
C GLU A 24 -5.37 0.66 -16.07
N ALA A 25 -4.12 0.56 -15.60
CA ALA A 25 -3.64 -0.64 -14.92
C ALA A 25 -4.32 -0.87 -13.56
N GLU A 26 -4.68 0.19 -12.85
CA GLU A 26 -5.46 0.12 -11.62
C GLU A 26 -6.89 -0.37 -11.90
N GLN A 27 -7.53 0.12 -12.97
CA GLN A 27 -8.85 -0.35 -13.38
C GLN A 27 -8.82 -1.84 -13.73
N ASP A 28 -7.86 -2.29 -14.54
CA ASP A 28 -7.72 -3.71 -14.91
C ASP A 28 -7.54 -4.61 -13.68
N PHE A 29 -6.79 -4.11 -12.68
CA PHE A 29 -6.52 -4.80 -11.43
C PHE A 29 -7.79 -4.92 -10.57
N VAL A 30 -8.57 -3.86 -10.45
CA VAL A 30 -9.87 -3.86 -9.74
C VAL A 30 -10.89 -4.75 -10.46
N ASP A 31 -10.93 -4.69 -11.79
CA ASP A 31 -11.82 -5.53 -12.60
C ASP A 31 -11.49 -7.03 -12.44
N HIS A 32 -10.20 -7.37 -12.30
CA HIS A 32 -9.78 -8.74 -12.01
C HIS A 32 -10.23 -9.19 -10.62
N LEU A 33 -10.10 -8.34 -9.60
CA LEU A 33 -10.56 -8.64 -8.23
C LEU A 33 -12.05 -8.98 -8.18
N ALA A 34 -12.87 -8.25 -8.94
CA ALA A 34 -14.32 -8.48 -9.00
C ALA A 34 -14.71 -9.86 -9.57
N LEU A 35 -13.78 -10.57 -10.22
CA LEU A 35 -14.04 -11.82 -10.94
C LEU A 35 -13.24 -13.02 -10.40
N CYS A 36 -12.31 -12.82 -9.45
CA CYS A 36 -11.36 -13.85 -9.03
C CYS A 36 -11.15 -13.89 -7.51
N ASP A 37 -11.89 -14.76 -6.82
CA ASP A 37 -11.75 -15.05 -5.38
C ASP A 37 -10.33 -15.48 -4.97
N GLY A 38 -9.55 -16.02 -5.90
CA GLY A 38 -8.16 -16.40 -5.67
C GLY A 38 -7.25 -15.19 -5.45
N CYS A 39 -7.40 -14.17 -6.30
CA CYS A 39 -6.62 -12.94 -6.25
C CYS A 39 -7.11 -12.00 -5.15
N GLU A 40 -8.39 -12.02 -4.80
CA GLU A 40 -8.91 -11.35 -3.60
C GLU A 40 -8.22 -11.89 -2.34
N ARG A 41 -8.21 -13.22 -2.15
CA ARG A 41 -7.51 -13.84 -1.01
C ARG A 41 -6.01 -13.56 -1.01
N TYR A 42 -5.37 -13.56 -2.18
CA TYR A 42 -3.95 -13.22 -2.28
C TYR A 42 -3.69 -11.77 -1.84
N LEU A 43 -4.49 -10.81 -2.32
CA LEU A 43 -4.38 -9.42 -1.92
C LEU A 43 -4.51 -9.24 -0.39
N ASP A 44 -5.47 -9.93 0.22
CA ASP A 44 -5.67 -9.88 1.67
C ASP A 44 -4.48 -10.46 2.45
N GLN A 45 -3.85 -11.53 1.96
CA GLN A 45 -2.62 -12.09 2.55
C GLN A 45 -1.47 -11.07 2.51
N ILE A 46 -1.30 -10.36 1.40
CA ILE A 46 -0.23 -9.37 1.27
C ILE A 46 -0.50 -8.14 2.15
N ARG A 47 -1.77 -7.70 2.26
CA ARG A 47 -2.17 -6.65 3.22
C ARG A 47 -1.83 -7.02 4.66
N GLN A 48 -2.17 -8.24 5.08
CA GLN A 48 -1.85 -8.73 6.42
C GLN A 48 -0.34 -8.79 6.66
N THR A 49 0.42 -9.24 5.67
CA THR A 49 1.89 -9.29 5.75
C THR A 49 2.48 -7.87 5.91
N SER A 50 2.02 -6.91 5.11
CA SER A 50 2.45 -5.51 5.19
C SER A 50 2.10 -4.88 6.56
N GLN A 51 0.90 -5.13 7.05
CA GLN A 51 0.47 -4.66 8.37
C GLN A 51 1.33 -5.24 9.50
N ALA A 52 1.59 -6.56 9.47
CA ALA A 52 2.44 -7.22 10.46
C ALA A 52 3.87 -6.64 10.51
N LEU A 53 4.42 -6.23 9.35
CA LEU A 53 5.71 -5.54 9.29
C LEU A 53 5.65 -4.10 9.82
N THR A 54 4.54 -3.40 9.59
CA THR A 54 4.32 -2.03 10.07
C THR A 54 4.18 -1.96 11.59
N ASP A 55 3.60 -3.00 12.20
CA ASP A 55 3.40 -3.10 13.65
C ASP A 55 4.70 -3.41 14.43
N LEU A 56 5.80 -3.72 13.73
CA LEU A 56 7.09 -3.91 14.37
C LEU A 56 7.59 -2.58 14.97
N PRO A 57 8.18 -2.58 16.17
CA PRO A 57 8.76 -1.38 16.74
C PRO A 57 9.86 -0.86 15.81
N GLY A 58 9.58 0.27 15.15
CA GLY A 58 10.55 1.00 14.36
C GLY A 58 11.61 1.65 15.24
N GLU A 59 12.69 2.13 14.61
CA GLU A 59 13.69 2.95 15.30
C GLU A 59 13.02 4.19 15.92
N ALA A 60 13.24 4.40 17.21
CA ALA A 60 12.64 5.53 17.89
C ALA A 60 13.29 6.82 17.37
N LEU A 61 12.47 7.80 16.97
CA LEU A 61 13.00 9.12 16.67
C LEU A 61 13.71 9.68 17.91
N PRO A 62 14.94 10.20 17.78
CA PRO A 62 15.57 10.98 18.84
C PRO A 62 14.62 12.08 19.33
N GLY A 63 14.56 12.28 20.65
CA GLY A 63 13.56 13.17 21.27
C GLY A 63 13.65 14.62 20.79
N ASP A 64 14.86 15.07 20.45
CA ASP A 64 15.14 16.36 19.83
C ASP A 64 14.60 16.45 18.40
N ALA A 65 14.79 15.41 17.57
CA ALA A 65 14.25 15.33 16.21
C ALA A 65 12.71 15.38 16.22
N ARG A 66 12.06 14.64 17.11
CA ARG A 66 10.59 14.68 17.26
C ARG A 66 10.10 16.08 17.64
N SER A 67 10.80 16.74 18.56
CA SER A 67 10.45 18.09 19.01
C SER A 67 10.61 19.14 17.91
N ALA A 68 11.69 19.05 17.13
CA ALA A 68 11.95 19.91 15.97
C ALA A 68 10.85 19.78 14.91
N LEU A 69 10.46 18.54 14.56
CA LEU A 69 9.38 18.27 13.60
C LEU A 69 8.04 18.87 14.05
N LEU A 70 7.64 18.65 15.31
CA LEU A 70 6.39 19.17 15.84
C LEU A 70 6.35 20.70 15.90
N ASN A 71 7.50 21.35 16.09
CA ASN A 71 7.60 22.81 16.03
C ASN A 71 7.47 23.31 14.59
N ALA A 72 8.15 22.68 13.63
CA ALA A 72 8.03 23.03 12.21
C ALA A 72 6.58 22.95 11.70
N PHE A 73 5.85 21.88 12.02
CA PHE A 73 4.42 21.71 11.65
C PHE A 73 3.46 22.69 12.34
N ARG A 74 3.86 23.31 13.46
CA ARG A 74 3.06 24.32 14.15
C ARG A 74 3.30 25.70 13.57
N SER A 75 4.55 26.04 13.26
CA SER A 75 4.92 27.32 12.69
C SER A 75 4.42 27.50 11.26
N GLY A 76 4.33 26.43 10.46
CA GLY A 76 3.81 26.48 9.08
C GLY A 76 2.28 26.49 8.94
N ARG A 77 1.54 26.53 10.05
CA ARG A 77 0.07 26.61 10.08
C ARG A 77 -0.45 28.02 10.42
N SER A 78 0.48 28.97 10.56
CA SER A 78 0.26 30.42 10.70
C SER A 78 0.54 31.11 9.38
#